data_AF-A0A9X1UGG5-F1
#
_entry.id   AF-A0A9X1UGG5-F1
#
_cell.length_a   1.000
_cell.length_b   1.000
_cell.length_c   1.000
_cell.angle_alpha   90.00
_cell.angle_beta   90.00
_cell.angle_gamma   90.00
#
_symmetry.space_group_name_H-M   'P 1'
#
loop_
_entity.id
_entity.type
_entity.pdbx_description
1 polymer ?
#
loop_
_entity_poly.entity_id
_entity_poly.type
_entity_poly.pdbx_seq_one_letter_code
_entity_poly.pdbx_strand_id
1 'polypeptide(L)'
;MRADRPYEERTVNHARSYAYAFATVAVFAAVFAGYVLSHRDGRETAPEAQIAQEGVVGTPQAPGPMPSPVAVPMPPPETVSPPSVAAPAQPSVIEPVTPSRRTAASPTETHTETRTESVPRDAASLKSLRNERAVVMKREAGMRADISRNLASARASLDKGNLGPARRSIMAALAEQPGNGDALQMRAELVSREQERDSLLGYARLCARQADWVCAWHNAGHALTIDASSGEARGLLSRAMVEQSAKGERAFDPSLDTQ
;
A
#
# COMPACT_ATOMS: atom_id res chain seq x y z
N MET A 1 -42.97 -10.42 53.07
CA MET A 1 -43.38 -10.42 51.64
C MET A 1 -43.07 -9.04 51.08
N ARG A 2 -41.91 -8.86 50.44
CA ARG A 2 -41.54 -7.64 49.69
C ARG A 2 -41.57 -8.03 48.23
N ALA A 3 -42.44 -7.38 47.46
CA ALA A 3 -42.57 -7.59 46.03
C ALA A 3 -41.55 -6.70 45.31
N ASP A 4 -40.61 -7.34 44.63
CA ASP A 4 -39.72 -6.72 43.65
C ASP A 4 -40.43 -6.54 42.30
N ARG A 5 -40.29 -5.34 41.70
CA ARG A 5 -40.14 -5.02 40.26
C ARG A 5 -40.12 -3.48 40.10
N PRO A 6 -39.44 -2.88 39.10
CA PRO A 6 -39.47 -3.36 37.72
C PRO A 6 -38.16 -3.27 36.90
N TYR A 7 -38.27 -3.88 35.72
CA TYR A 7 -37.28 -4.27 34.73
C TYR A 7 -37.46 -3.39 33.49
N GLU A 8 -37.36 -2.06 33.62
CA GLU A 8 -37.73 -1.12 32.53
C GLU A 8 -36.54 -0.37 31.91
N GLU A 9 -35.36 -0.36 32.54
CA GLU A 9 -34.28 0.55 32.12
C GLU A 9 -33.38 0.02 30.98
N ARG A 10 -33.61 -1.22 30.52
CA ARG A 10 -32.70 -1.89 29.55
C ARG A 10 -33.07 -1.72 28.08
N THR A 11 -34.27 -1.24 27.75
CA THR A 11 -34.76 -1.16 26.35
C THR A 11 -34.35 0.13 25.62
N VAL A 12 -34.17 1.24 26.34
CA VAL A 12 -33.86 2.55 25.72
C VAL A 12 -32.45 2.59 25.12
N ASN A 13 -31.49 1.87 25.72
CA ASN A 13 -30.11 1.84 25.24
C ASN A 13 -29.91 1.00 23.96
N HIS A 14 -30.77 0.00 23.71
CA HIS A 14 -30.71 -0.79 22.47
C HIS A 14 -31.27 -0.01 21.27
N ALA A 15 -32.32 0.80 21.44
CA ALA A 15 -32.87 1.59 20.34
C ALA A 15 -31.86 2.62 19.79
N ARG A 16 -31.02 3.21 20.67
CA ARG A 16 -29.96 4.14 20.26
C ARG A 16 -28.81 3.46 19.55
N SER A 17 -28.41 2.25 19.96
CA SER A 17 -27.30 1.54 19.29
C SER A 17 -27.66 1.14 17.86
N TYR A 18 -28.92 0.76 17.59
CA TYR A 18 -29.37 0.49 16.21
C TYR A 18 -29.36 1.74 15.33
N ALA A 19 -29.80 2.90 15.85
CA ALA A 19 -29.77 4.15 15.08
C ALA A 19 -28.36 4.54 14.62
N TYR A 20 -27.35 4.36 15.47
CA TYR A 20 -25.94 4.61 15.08
C TYR A 20 -25.40 3.59 14.09
N ALA A 21 -25.80 2.32 14.18
CA ALA A 21 -25.39 1.29 13.23
C ALA A 21 -25.96 1.51 11.81
N PHE A 22 -27.19 2.03 11.68
CA PHE A 22 -27.75 2.35 10.37
C PHE A 22 -27.17 3.64 9.77
N ALA A 23 -26.86 4.64 10.60
CA ALA A 23 -26.27 5.89 10.14
C ALA A 23 -24.87 5.68 9.51
N THR A 24 -24.04 4.79 10.05
CA THR A 24 -22.71 4.51 9.48
C THR A 24 -22.81 3.85 8.11
N VAL A 25 -23.70 2.87 7.93
CA VAL A 25 -23.91 2.19 6.64
C VAL A 25 -24.36 3.18 5.56
N ALA A 26 -25.27 4.10 5.88
CA ALA A 26 -25.75 5.11 4.93
C ALA A 26 -24.62 6.05 4.46
N VAL A 27 -23.73 6.47 5.36
CA VAL A 27 -22.58 7.31 5.02
C VAL A 27 -21.58 6.57 4.13
N PHE A 28 -21.27 5.30 4.43
CA PHE A 28 -20.38 4.50 3.59
C PHE A 28 -20.97 4.27 2.19
N ALA A 29 -22.28 4.02 2.08
CA ALA A 29 -22.95 3.86 0.79
C ALA A 29 -22.88 5.14 -0.06
N ALA A 30 -23.09 6.31 0.56
CA ALA A 30 -23.02 7.59 -0.14
C ALA A 30 -21.60 7.91 -0.62
N VAL A 31 -20.57 7.67 0.20
CA VAL A 31 -19.16 7.88 -0.18
C VAL A 31 -18.76 6.93 -1.32
N PHE A 32 -19.17 5.66 -1.24
CA PHE A 32 -18.85 4.68 -2.28
C PHE A 32 -19.54 5.02 -3.61
N ALA A 33 -20.81 5.43 -3.58
CA ALA A 33 -21.51 5.88 -4.78
C ALA A 33 -20.84 7.11 -5.40
N GLY A 34 -20.46 8.12 -4.60
CA GLY A 34 -19.72 9.29 -5.08
C GLY A 34 -18.36 8.92 -5.69
N TYR A 35 -17.64 7.97 -5.08
CA TYR A 35 -16.37 7.47 -5.61
C TYR A 35 -16.52 6.78 -6.96
N VAL A 36 -17.54 5.93 -7.14
CA VAL A 36 -17.81 5.24 -8.40
C VAL A 36 -18.22 6.21 -9.51
N LEU A 37 -19.02 7.24 -9.20
CA LEU A 37 -19.36 8.27 -10.18
C LEU A 37 -18.13 9.08 -10.59
N SER A 38 -17.29 9.50 -9.63
CA SER A 38 -16.06 10.27 -9.90
C SER A 38 -15.05 9.49 -10.76
N HIS A 39 -14.94 8.17 -10.58
CA HIS A 39 -14.04 7.34 -11.38
C HIS A 39 -14.59 6.96 -12.76
N ARG A 40 -15.86 7.28 -13.07
CA ARG A 40 -16.46 6.94 -14.37
C ARG A 40 -16.11 7.95 -15.47
N ASP A 41 -15.88 9.21 -15.13
CA ASP A 41 -15.56 10.28 -16.08
C ASP A 41 -14.12 10.21 -16.64
N GLY A 42 -13.24 9.39 -16.04
CA GLY A 42 -11.86 9.22 -16.51
C GLY A 42 -11.67 8.20 -17.64
N ARG A 43 -12.75 7.66 -18.23
CA ARG A 43 -12.69 6.53 -19.16
C ARG A 43 -13.33 6.80 -20.54
N GLU A 44 -13.31 8.04 -21.01
CA GLU A 44 -13.66 8.36 -22.40
C GLU A 44 -12.46 8.27 -23.36
N THR A 45 -12.54 7.23 -24.20
CA THR A 45 -12.21 7.17 -25.63
C THR A 45 -10.80 7.59 -26.10
N ALA A 46 -9.94 6.59 -26.29
CA ALA A 46 -8.95 6.62 -27.38
C ALA A 46 -9.50 5.80 -28.57
N PRO A 47 -9.44 6.31 -29.81
CA PRO A 47 -10.00 5.65 -30.98
C PRO A 47 -9.11 4.49 -31.46
N GLU A 48 -9.80 3.38 -31.70
CA GLU A 48 -9.58 2.36 -32.74
C GLU A 48 -8.36 2.57 -33.67
N ALA A 49 -7.28 1.83 -33.39
CA ALA A 49 -6.27 1.52 -34.39
C ALA A 49 -6.48 0.06 -34.81
N GLN A 50 -7.18 -0.13 -35.93
CA GLN A 50 -7.23 -1.39 -36.65
C GLN A 50 -5.81 -1.73 -37.14
N ILE A 51 -5.24 -2.84 -36.67
CA ILE A 51 -4.07 -3.46 -37.28
C ILE A 51 -4.51 -4.81 -37.85
N ALA A 52 -4.10 -4.99 -39.10
CA ALA A 52 -4.49 -6.01 -40.06
C ALA A 52 -4.37 -7.45 -39.53
N GLN A 53 -5.41 -8.22 -39.85
CA GLN A 53 -5.38 -9.68 -39.91
C GLN A 53 -4.58 -10.10 -41.16
N GLU A 54 -3.41 -10.70 -40.97
CA GLU A 54 -2.85 -11.61 -41.97
C GLU A 54 -3.08 -13.05 -41.49
N GLY A 55 -3.87 -13.78 -42.27
CA GLY A 55 -4.16 -15.18 -42.05
C GLY A 55 -2.99 -16.05 -42.46
N VAL A 56 -2.58 -16.94 -41.55
CA VAL A 56 -1.78 -18.12 -41.86
C VAL A 56 -2.59 -19.34 -41.47
N VAL A 57 -3.09 -20.03 -42.48
CA VAL A 57 -3.70 -21.35 -42.40
C VAL A 57 -2.57 -22.35 -42.14
N GLY A 58 -2.51 -22.90 -40.92
CA GLY A 58 -1.60 -23.98 -40.53
C GLY A 58 -2.36 -25.28 -40.33
N THR A 59 -2.04 -26.27 -41.16
CA THR A 59 -2.55 -27.65 -41.20
C THR A 59 -2.25 -28.42 -39.89
N PRO A 60 -3.15 -29.29 -39.39
CA PRO A 60 -2.85 -30.11 -38.20
C PRO A 60 -1.87 -31.23 -38.54
N GLN A 61 -0.66 -31.16 -37.95
CA GLN A 61 0.38 -32.19 -38.03
C GLN A 61 0.23 -33.17 -36.86
N ALA A 62 0.17 -34.46 -37.18
CA ALA A 62 0.02 -35.57 -36.24
C ALA A 62 1.21 -35.71 -35.26
N PRO A 63 1.02 -36.31 -34.07
CA PRO A 63 2.08 -36.45 -33.07
C PRO A 63 3.06 -37.55 -33.46
N GLY A 64 4.29 -37.16 -33.81
CA GLY A 64 5.44 -38.04 -33.97
C GLY A 64 6.18 -38.31 -32.65
N PRO A 65 6.99 -39.38 -32.58
CA PRO A 65 7.66 -39.82 -31.35
C PRO A 65 8.77 -38.87 -30.88
N MET A 66 8.91 -38.77 -29.56
CA MET A 66 9.82 -37.89 -28.80
C MET A 66 11.28 -37.98 -29.28
N PRO A 67 11.97 -36.85 -29.57
CA PRO A 67 13.40 -36.83 -29.81
C PRO A 67 14.21 -36.84 -28.50
N SER A 68 15.32 -37.60 -28.51
CA SER A 68 16.35 -37.60 -27.47
C SER A 68 17.03 -36.23 -27.29
N PRO A 69 17.53 -35.90 -26.09
CA PRO A 69 18.13 -34.59 -25.82
C PRO A 69 19.47 -34.43 -26.56
N VAL A 70 19.51 -33.51 -27.51
CA VAL A 70 20.75 -33.02 -28.13
C VAL A 70 21.28 -31.87 -27.26
N ALA A 71 22.53 -31.99 -26.82
CA ALA A 71 23.24 -30.95 -26.09
C ALA A 71 23.39 -29.70 -26.96
N VAL A 72 22.79 -28.58 -26.53
CA VAL A 72 22.90 -27.29 -27.20
C VAL A 72 24.23 -26.61 -26.78
N PRO A 73 25.09 -26.20 -27.73
CA PRO A 73 26.30 -25.46 -27.41
C PRO A 73 25.96 -24.02 -27.00
N MET A 74 26.58 -23.58 -25.91
CA MET A 74 26.42 -22.28 -25.28
C MET A 74 26.88 -21.15 -26.22
N PRO A 75 26.11 -20.07 -26.43
CA PRO A 75 26.56 -18.92 -27.19
C PRO A 75 27.59 -18.08 -26.39
N PRO A 76 28.54 -17.40 -27.06
CA PRO A 76 29.53 -16.54 -26.43
C PRO A 76 28.88 -15.27 -25.82
N PRO A 77 29.52 -14.66 -24.80
CA PRO A 77 28.98 -13.48 -24.14
C PRO A 77 28.97 -12.26 -25.06
N GLU A 78 27.79 -11.74 -25.36
CA GLU A 78 27.63 -10.46 -26.03
C GLU A 78 28.14 -9.33 -25.12
N THR A 79 29.12 -8.59 -25.63
CA THR A 79 29.68 -7.40 -24.98
C THR A 79 28.71 -6.25 -25.19
N VAL A 80 27.80 -6.04 -24.24
CA VAL A 80 26.85 -4.92 -24.26
C VAL A 80 27.61 -3.61 -24.04
N SER A 81 27.62 -2.76 -25.07
CA SER A 81 28.11 -1.38 -24.98
C SER A 81 27.16 -0.55 -24.11
N PRO A 82 27.67 0.34 -23.23
CA PRO A 82 26.82 1.17 -22.39
C PRO A 82 26.11 2.27 -23.21
N PRO A 83 24.85 2.61 -22.87
CA PRO A 83 24.15 3.72 -23.52
C PRO A 83 24.77 5.07 -23.16
N SER A 84 25.03 5.86 -24.20
CA SER A 84 25.45 7.27 -24.13
C SER A 84 24.37 8.12 -23.47
N VAL A 85 24.66 8.61 -22.25
CA VAL A 85 23.77 9.50 -21.49
C VAL A 85 23.82 10.90 -22.11
N ALA A 86 22.75 11.30 -22.80
CA ALA A 86 22.53 12.69 -23.19
C ALA A 86 22.14 13.50 -21.94
N ALA A 87 22.95 14.50 -21.61
CA ALA A 87 22.75 15.40 -20.50
C ALA A 87 21.55 16.35 -20.72
N PRO A 88 20.59 16.46 -19.79
CA PRO A 88 19.62 17.53 -19.81
C PRO A 88 20.22 18.84 -19.25
N ALA A 89 19.96 19.92 -19.97
CA ALA A 89 20.40 21.28 -19.70
C ALA A 89 19.92 21.82 -18.36
N GLN A 90 20.80 22.56 -17.69
CA GLN A 90 20.53 23.29 -16.44
C GLN A 90 19.61 24.49 -16.70
N PRO A 91 18.54 24.71 -15.93
CA PRO A 91 17.83 25.99 -15.90
C PRO A 91 18.46 26.97 -14.90
N SER A 92 18.52 28.22 -15.36
CA SER A 92 19.16 29.39 -14.79
C SER A 92 18.81 29.73 -13.34
N VAL A 93 19.85 30.21 -12.66
CA VAL A 93 19.84 30.98 -11.41
C VAL A 93 18.95 32.22 -11.57
N ILE A 94 17.94 32.36 -10.71
CA ILE A 94 17.24 33.62 -10.48
C ILE A 94 17.40 33.98 -9.00
N GLU A 95 18.17 35.04 -8.78
CA GLU A 95 18.49 35.66 -7.51
C GLU A 95 17.39 36.68 -7.14
N PRO A 96 16.76 36.61 -5.95
CA PRO A 96 15.91 37.69 -5.46
C PRO A 96 16.66 38.61 -4.49
N VAL A 97 16.77 39.84 -4.97
CA VAL A 97 17.21 41.11 -4.38
C VAL A 97 16.74 41.32 -2.92
N THR A 98 17.68 41.76 -2.08
CA THR A 98 17.45 42.31 -0.74
C THR A 98 16.93 43.76 -0.80
N PRO A 99 15.91 44.14 -0.02
CA PRO A 99 15.64 45.54 0.27
C PRO A 99 16.22 45.94 1.64
N SER A 100 17.23 46.79 1.58
CA SER A 100 17.73 47.60 2.69
C SER A 100 16.71 48.71 3.02
N ARG A 101 16.25 48.82 4.27
CA ARG A 101 15.50 50.01 4.75
C ARG A 101 16.17 50.57 6.00
N ARG A 102 16.61 51.82 5.85
CA ARG A 102 17.30 52.64 6.84
C ARG A 102 16.31 53.62 7.49
N THR A 103 16.70 54.08 8.69
CA THR A 103 16.44 55.38 9.36
C THR A 103 15.30 55.52 10.40
N ALA A 104 15.76 55.58 11.66
CA ALA A 104 15.55 56.60 12.71
C ALA A 104 14.14 56.94 13.25
N ALA A 105 13.99 56.80 14.58
CA ALA A 105 13.75 57.91 15.52
C ALA A 105 13.76 57.42 16.98
N SER A 106 14.47 58.15 17.86
CA SER A 106 14.38 58.04 19.32
C SER A 106 13.05 58.60 19.84
N PRO A 107 12.66 58.21 21.06
CA PRO A 107 12.47 59.24 22.07
C PRO A 107 13.13 58.91 23.41
N THR A 108 13.73 59.95 23.97
CA THR A 108 14.12 60.13 25.37
C THR A 108 12.85 60.23 26.23
N GLU A 109 12.70 59.40 27.27
CA GLU A 109 12.03 59.83 28.50
C GLU A 109 12.64 59.17 29.75
N THR A 110 12.56 59.96 30.81
CA THR A 110 13.38 60.02 32.01
C THR A 110 12.76 59.18 33.14
N HIS A 111 13.62 58.48 33.88
CA HIS A 111 13.53 57.96 35.26
C HIS A 111 12.16 57.90 35.98
N THR A 112 11.86 56.75 36.57
CA THR A 112 11.57 56.68 38.01
C THR A 112 12.10 55.37 38.59
N GLU A 113 13.02 55.55 39.54
CA GLU A 113 13.69 54.55 40.34
C GLU A 113 12.71 54.00 41.39
N THR A 114 12.49 52.69 41.41
CA THR A 114 11.98 52.01 42.59
C THR A 114 12.77 50.73 42.79
N ARG A 115 13.85 50.90 43.56
CA ARG A 115 14.72 49.87 44.10
C ARG A 115 14.00 49.17 45.25
N THR A 116 13.58 47.92 45.05
CA THR A 116 13.63 46.88 46.10
C THR A 116 13.71 45.48 45.49
N GLU A 117 14.62 44.67 46.05
CA GLU A 117 14.66 43.20 46.04
C GLU A 117 15.33 42.44 44.87
N SER A 118 16.61 42.16 45.11
CA SER A 118 17.43 41.16 44.44
C SER A 118 17.04 39.71 44.81
N VAL A 119 16.75 38.93 43.77
CA VAL A 119 17.21 37.54 43.51
C VAL A 119 16.80 36.45 44.52
N PRO A 120 15.87 35.54 44.13
CA PRO A 120 16.30 34.27 43.53
C PRO A 120 15.37 33.72 42.41
N ARG A 121 14.91 34.54 41.46
CA ARG A 121 14.02 34.08 40.36
C ARG A 121 14.72 33.48 39.13
N ASP A 122 15.95 33.86 38.82
CA ASP A 122 16.61 33.44 37.57
C ASP A 122 17.05 31.96 37.55
N ALA A 123 17.42 31.42 38.71
CA ALA A 123 17.84 30.02 38.83
C ALA A 123 16.66 29.03 38.65
N ALA A 124 15.44 29.42 39.02
CA ALA A 124 14.25 28.60 38.83
C ALA A 124 13.80 28.57 37.36
N SER A 125 13.90 29.71 36.66
CA SER A 125 13.57 29.82 35.23
C SER A 125 14.49 28.98 34.34
N LEU A 126 15.81 29.01 34.58
CA LEU A 126 16.78 28.17 33.86
C LEU A 126 16.56 26.66 34.09
N LYS A 127 16.17 26.27 35.31
CA LYS A 127 15.81 24.87 35.62
C LYS A 127 14.55 24.43 34.86
N SER A 128 13.56 25.31 34.73
CA SER A 128 12.33 25.02 33.95
C SER A 128 12.64 24.80 32.47
N LEU A 129 13.39 25.72 31.84
CA LEU A 129 13.80 25.60 30.44
C LEU A 129 14.65 24.34 30.17
N ARG A 130 15.53 23.99 31.11
CA ARG A 130 16.32 22.75 31.03
C ARG A 130 15.43 21.51 31.08
N ASN A 131 14.42 21.50 31.95
CA ASN A 131 13.47 20.39 32.05
C ASN A 131 12.61 20.27 30.78
N GLU A 132 12.12 21.38 30.24
CA GLU A 132 11.38 21.39 28.97
C GLU A 132 12.22 20.85 27.81
N ARG A 133 13.47 21.32 27.67
CA ARG A 133 14.40 20.78 26.66
C ARG A 133 14.64 19.29 26.83
N ALA A 134 14.78 18.80 28.06
CA ALA A 134 14.94 17.38 28.33
C ALA A 134 13.71 16.56 27.89
N VAL A 135 12.50 17.08 28.09
CA VAL A 135 11.26 16.42 27.64
C VAL A 135 11.17 16.39 26.11
N VAL A 136 11.49 17.48 25.42
CA VAL A 136 11.51 17.54 23.95
C VAL A 136 12.53 16.55 23.38
N MET A 137 13.76 16.55 23.89
CA MET A 137 14.80 15.61 23.46
C MET A 137 14.40 14.15 23.67
N LYS A 138 13.75 13.84 24.80
CA LYS A 138 13.23 12.49 25.07
C LYS A 138 12.14 12.10 24.07
N ARG A 139 11.23 13.01 23.73
CA ARG A 139 10.18 12.77 22.73
C ARG A 139 10.78 12.53 21.35
N GLU A 140 11.75 13.34 20.94
CA GLU A 140 12.47 13.14 19.67
C GLU A 140 13.20 11.80 19.62
N ALA A 141 13.88 11.42 20.70
CA ALA A 141 14.53 10.12 20.79
C ALA A 141 13.52 8.96 20.68
N GLY A 142 12.34 9.11 21.29
CA GLY A 142 11.21 8.19 21.14
C GLY A 142 10.76 8.06 19.69
N MET A 143 10.45 9.18 19.02
CA MET A 143 10.04 9.21 17.61
C MET A 143 11.09 8.55 16.70
N ARG A 144 12.39 8.85 16.90
CA ARG A 144 13.48 8.21 16.12
C ARG A 144 13.54 6.70 16.34
N ALA A 145 13.33 6.23 17.57
CA ALA A 145 13.30 4.80 17.89
C ALA A 145 12.09 4.11 17.23
N ASP A 146 10.93 4.75 17.22
CA ASP A 146 9.71 4.22 16.61
C ASP A 146 9.82 4.18 15.08
N ILE A 147 10.36 5.22 14.45
CA ILE A 147 10.70 5.20 13.01
C ILE A 147 11.63 4.04 12.71
N SER A 148 12.73 3.88 13.45
CA SER A 148 13.72 2.82 13.22
C SER A 148 13.09 1.42 13.33
N ARG A 149 12.23 1.22 14.34
CA ARG A 149 11.49 -0.03 14.54
C ARG A 149 10.53 -0.32 13.38
N ASN A 150 9.80 0.71 12.93
CA ASN A 150 8.88 0.60 11.81
C ASN A 150 9.61 0.26 10.50
N LEU A 151 10.74 0.91 10.21
CA LEU A 151 11.55 0.59 9.03
C LEU A 151 12.10 -0.85 9.08
N ALA A 152 12.57 -1.31 10.25
CA ALA A 152 13.02 -2.69 10.42
C ALA A 152 11.89 -3.71 10.21
N SER A 153 10.70 -3.44 10.77
CA SER A 153 9.49 -4.25 10.58
C SER A 153 9.05 -4.28 9.11
N ALA A 154 9.12 -3.15 8.42
CA ALA A 154 8.80 -3.05 7.00
C ALA A 154 9.73 -3.92 6.15
N ARG A 155 11.04 -3.81 6.32
CA ARG A 155 12.04 -4.65 5.63
C ARG A 155 11.80 -6.13 5.88
N ALA A 156 11.68 -6.54 7.14
CA ALA A 156 11.42 -7.93 7.50
C ALA A 156 10.09 -8.46 6.93
N SER A 157 9.09 -7.59 6.72
CA SER A 157 7.83 -7.97 6.08
C SER A 157 7.96 -8.09 4.57
N LEU A 158 8.69 -7.19 3.90
CA LEU A 158 8.99 -7.27 2.46
C LEU A 158 9.83 -8.50 2.12
N ASP A 159 10.83 -8.83 2.94
CA ASP A 159 11.69 -10.01 2.78
C ASP A 159 10.89 -11.32 2.84
N LYS A 160 9.81 -11.33 3.65
CA LYS A 160 8.90 -12.47 3.78
C LYS A 160 7.75 -12.47 2.77
N GLY A 161 7.70 -11.50 1.86
CA GLY A 161 6.58 -11.34 0.93
C GLY A 161 5.26 -11.02 1.63
N ASN A 162 5.27 -10.31 2.76
CA ASN A 162 4.06 -9.91 3.49
C ASN A 162 3.75 -8.43 3.24
N LEU A 163 3.03 -8.13 2.15
CA LEU A 163 2.83 -6.75 1.69
C LEU A 163 1.94 -5.94 2.62
N GLY A 164 0.89 -6.55 3.20
CA GLY A 164 -0.03 -5.88 4.12
C GLY A 164 0.66 -5.31 5.39
N PRO A 165 1.39 -6.15 6.16
CA PRO A 165 2.22 -5.67 7.28
C PRO A 165 3.28 -4.65 6.87
N ALA A 166 3.98 -4.86 5.74
CA ALA A 166 4.97 -3.92 5.24
C ALA A 166 4.36 -2.52 5.01
N ARG A 167 3.22 -2.45 4.31
CA ARG A 167 2.48 -1.20 4.07
C ARG A 167 2.19 -0.44 5.35
N ARG A 168 1.68 -1.12 6.39
CA ARG A 168 1.36 -0.47 7.68
C ARG A 168 2.60 0.12 8.33
N SER A 169 3.70 -0.64 8.38
CA SER A 169 4.96 -0.17 8.97
C SER A 169 5.57 1.00 8.19
N ILE A 170 5.53 0.97 6.87
CA ILE A 170 6.00 2.09 6.02
C ILE A 170 5.18 3.35 6.27
N MET A 171 3.85 3.24 6.29
CA MET A 171 2.97 4.39 6.53
C MET A 171 3.15 4.96 7.94
N ALA A 172 3.39 4.11 8.95
CA ALA A 172 3.72 4.58 10.29
C ALA A 172 5.03 5.37 10.33
N ALA A 173 6.07 4.91 9.63
CA ALA A 173 7.33 5.65 9.53
C ALA A 173 7.16 6.99 8.79
N LEU A 174 6.38 7.02 7.71
CA LEU A 174 6.09 8.25 6.95
C LEU A 174 5.20 9.24 7.70
N ALA A 175 4.33 8.76 8.60
CA ALA A 175 3.51 9.61 9.44
C ALA A 175 4.37 10.40 10.45
N GLU A 176 5.41 9.76 11.00
CA GLU A 176 6.37 10.40 11.91
C GLU A 176 7.39 11.27 11.16
N GLN A 177 7.82 10.83 9.96
CA GLN A 177 8.79 11.56 9.13
C GLN A 177 8.45 11.45 7.63
N PRO A 178 7.67 12.40 7.07
CA PRO A 178 7.19 12.34 5.69
C PRO A 178 8.30 12.34 4.62
N GLY A 179 9.46 12.93 4.93
CA GLY A 179 10.63 13.02 4.05
C GLY A 179 11.66 11.90 4.25
N ASN A 180 11.33 10.82 4.95
CA ASN A 180 12.26 9.72 5.17
C ASN A 180 12.55 8.96 3.85
N GLY A 181 13.77 9.07 3.33
CA GLY A 181 14.18 8.47 2.05
C GLY A 181 14.01 6.96 2.00
N ASP A 182 14.42 6.24 3.05
CA ASP A 182 14.28 4.78 3.15
C ASP A 182 12.81 4.34 3.07
N ALA A 183 11.93 5.06 3.78
CA ALA A 183 10.50 4.77 3.77
C ALA A 183 9.87 5.01 2.39
N LEU A 184 10.28 6.07 1.69
CA LEU A 184 9.84 6.36 0.33
C LEU A 184 10.33 5.31 -0.67
N GLN A 185 11.58 4.85 -0.53
CA GLN A 185 12.13 3.77 -1.36
C GLN A 185 11.35 2.46 -1.15
N MET A 186 11.14 2.05 0.10
CA MET A 186 10.35 0.85 0.41
C MET A 186 8.90 0.97 -0.06
N ARG A 187 8.32 2.18 -0.04
CA ARG A 187 6.98 2.43 -0.59
C ARG A 187 6.93 2.18 -2.10
N ALA A 188 7.93 2.63 -2.85
CA ALA A 188 7.99 2.40 -4.30
C ALA A 188 8.11 0.90 -4.62
N GLU A 189 8.97 0.18 -3.91
CA GLU A 189 9.10 -1.28 -4.02
C GLU A 189 7.78 -1.99 -3.70
N LEU A 190 7.14 -1.61 -2.58
CA LEU A 190 5.85 -2.16 -2.18
C LEU A 190 4.80 -1.99 -3.28
N VAL A 191 4.66 -0.79 -3.85
CA VAL A 191 3.69 -0.52 -4.91
C VAL A 191 3.93 -1.40 -6.14
N SER A 192 5.18 -1.60 -6.54
CA SER A 192 5.53 -2.49 -7.65
C SER A 192 5.07 -3.92 -7.41
N ARG A 193 5.36 -4.47 -6.22
CA ARG A 193 4.95 -5.84 -5.85
C ARG A 193 3.43 -5.98 -5.73
N GLU A 194 2.75 -4.96 -5.21
CA GLU A 194 1.29 -4.94 -5.12
C GLU A 194 0.63 -4.93 -6.50
N GLN A 195 1.18 -4.16 -7.44
CA GLN A 195 0.70 -4.14 -8.82
C GLN A 195 0.87 -5.51 -9.50
N GLU A 196 2.03 -6.15 -9.31
CA GLU A 196 2.28 -7.51 -9.82
C GLU A 196 1.29 -8.52 -9.23
N ARG A 197 1.12 -8.53 -7.90
CA ARG A 197 0.11 -9.36 -7.21
C ARG A 197 -1.29 -9.13 -7.78
N ASP A 198 -1.69 -7.88 -7.93
CA ASP A 198 -3.04 -7.53 -8.37
C ASP A 198 -3.30 -7.95 -9.82
N SER A 199 -2.28 -7.92 -10.67
CA SER A 199 -2.36 -8.45 -12.03
C SER A 199 -2.60 -9.97 -12.04
N LEU A 200 -1.84 -10.72 -11.23
CA LEU A 200 -1.98 -12.17 -11.08
C LEU A 200 -3.35 -12.56 -10.51
N LEU A 201 -3.84 -11.81 -9.52
CA LEU A 201 -5.20 -11.97 -8.99
C LEU A 201 -6.26 -11.68 -10.06
N GLY A 202 -6.04 -10.68 -10.91
CA GLY A 202 -6.88 -10.40 -12.08
C GLY A 202 -7.00 -11.61 -13.00
N TYR A 203 -5.87 -12.22 -13.38
CA TYR A 203 -5.83 -13.42 -14.21
C TYR A 203 -6.46 -14.64 -13.51
N ALA A 204 -6.18 -14.85 -12.23
CA ALA A 204 -6.76 -15.95 -11.47
C ALA A 204 -8.31 -15.88 -11.45
N ARG A 205 -8.87 -14.68 -11.24
CA ARG A 205 -10.33 -14.46 -11.31
C ARG A 205 -10.88 -14.69 -12.72
N LEU A 206 -10.15 -14.26 -13.76
CA LEU A 206 -10.56 -14.46 -15.15
C LEU A 206 -10.60 -15.95 -15.52
N CYS A 207 -9.60 -16.73 -15.10
CA CYS A 207 -9.58 -18.17 -15.30
C CYS A 207 -10.67 -18.89 -14.51
N ALA A 208 -10.91 -18.49 -13.26
CA ALA A 208 -12.02 -19.01 -12.46
C ALA A 208 -13.39 -18.77 -13.12
N ARG A 209 -13.62 -17.61 -13.75
CA ARG A 209 -14.87 -17.33 -14.50
C ARG A 209 -15.05 -18.23 -15.72
N GLN A 210 -13.95 -18.70 -16.33
CA GLN A 210 -13.96 -19.61 -17.47
C GLN A 210 -13.97 -21.09 -17.05
N ALA A 211 -14.07 -21.39 -15.76
CA ALA A 211 -13.92 -22.73 -15.19
C ALA A 211 -12.59 -23.42 -15.53
N ASP A 212 -11.56 -22.63 -15.87
CA ASP A 212 -10.18 -23.11 -15.98
C ASP A 212 -9.51 -23.02 -14.60
N TRP A 213 -9.73 -24.07 -13.81
CA TRP A 213 -9.26 -24.14 -12.44
C TRP A 213 -7.75 -24.38 -12.33
N VAL A 214 -7.11 -24.96 -13.35
CA VAL A 214 -5.65 -25.14 -13.38
C VAL A 214 -4.96 -23.80 -13.58
N CYS A 215 -5.44 -22.99 -14.53
CA CYS A 215 -4.96 -21.62 -14.70
C CYS A 215 -5.19 -20.78 -13.43
N ALA A 216 -6.38 -20.88 -12.82
CA ALA A 216 -6.70 -20.14 -11.60
C ALA A 216 -5.77 -20.51 -10.43
N TRP A 217 -5.50 -21.82 -10.26
CA TRP A 217 -4.58 -22.33 -9.25
C TRP A 217 -3.17 -21.76 -9.42
N HIS A 218 -2.63 -21.79 -10.65
CA HIS A 218 -1.27 -21.33 -10.93
C HIS A 218 -1.10 -19.83 -10.66
N ASN A 219 -2.02 -19.00 -11.17
CA ASN A 219 -1.97 -17.55 -10.97
C ASN A 219 -2.18 -17.16 -9.49
N ALA A 220 -3.08 -17.84 -8.78
CA ALA A 220 -3.27 -17.61 -7.34
C ALA A 220 -2.03 -18.04 -6.52
N GLY A 221 -1.38 -19.15 -6.90
CA GLY A 221 -0.13 -19.60 -6.31
C GLY A 221 1.00 -18.60 -6.52
N HIS A 222 1.19 -18.09 -7.73
CA HIS A 222 2.15 -17.02 -8.01
C HIS A 222 1.82 -15.73 -7.25
N ALA A 223 0.54 -15.36 -7.13
CA ALA A 223 0.16 -14.21 -6.31
C ALA A 223 0.59 -14.38 -4.83
N LEU A 224 0.61 -15.62 -4.30
CA LEU A 224 1.08 -15.91 -2.94
C LEU A 224 2.61 -15.88 -2.79
N THR A 225 3.36 -16.11 -3.86
CA THR A 225 4.82 -15.91 -3.81
C THR A 225 5.18 -14.43 -3.74
N ILE A 226 4.32 -13.55 -4.28
CA ILE A 226 4.47 -12.09 -4.19
C ILE A 226 3.92 -11.54 -2.87
N ASP A 227 2.75 -12.02 -2.43
CA ASP A 227 2.10 -11.63 -1.18
C ASP A 227 1.55 -12.84 -0.41
N ALA A 228 2.40 -13.43 0.43
CA ALA A 228 2.05 -14.56 1.30
C ALA A 228 0.93 -14.20 2.29
N SER A 229 0.73 -12.90 2.58
CA SER A 229 -0.33 -12.44 3.46
C SER A 229 -1.69 -12.32 2.78
N SER A 230 -1.78 -12.45 1.45
CA SER A 230 -3.01 -12.29 0.67
C SER A 230 -4.07 -13.33 1.05
N GLY A 231 -5.17 -12.88 1.64
CA GLY A 231 -6.33 -13.71 1.94
C GLY A 231 -7.09 -14.12 0.69
N GLU A 232 -7.16 -13.23 -0.30
CA GLU A 232 -7.86 -13.49 -1.56
C GLU A 232 -7.15 -14.54 -2.40
N ALA A 233 -5.82 -14.45 -2.54
CA ALA A 233 -5.04 -15.44 -3.29
C ALA A 233 -5.20 -16.84 -2.66
N ARG A 234 -5.16 -16.94 -1.33
CA ARG A 234 -5.46 -18.20 -0.61
C ARG A 234 -6.85 -18.72 -0.90
N GLY A 235 -7.87 -17.86 -0.88
CA GLY A 235 -9.25 -18.24 -1.17
C GLY A 235 -9.47 -18.74 -2.59
N LEU A 236 -8.84 -18.08 -3.58
CA LEU A 236 -8.88 -18.52 -4.98
C LEU A 236 -8.14 -19.86 -5.16
N LEU A 237 -6.97 -20.00 -4.55
CA LEU A 237 -6.18 -21.24 -4.59
C LEU A 237 -6.96 -22.42 -4.00
N SER A 238 -7.54 -22.25 -2.81
CA SER A 238 -8.33 -23.31 -2.16
C SER A 238 -9.55 -23.70 -2.99
N ARG A 239 -10.24 -22.71 -3.57
CA ARG A 239 -11.39 -22.97 -4.45
C ARG A 239 -10.97 -23.74 -5.70
N ALA A 240 -9.88 -23.33 -6.34
CA ALA A 240 -9.37 -23.99 -7.53
C ALA A 240 -9.01 -25.47 -7.26
N MET A 241 -8.41 -25.78 -6.11
CA MET A 241 -8.12 -27.17 -5.71
C MET A 241 -9.40 -28.01 -5.58
N VAL A 242 -10.43 -27.49 -4.90
CA VAL A 242 -11.72 -28.20 -4.72
C VAL A 242 -12.42 -28.46 -6.05
N GLU A 243 -12.46 -27.47 -6.93
CA GLU A 243 -13.11 -27.59 -8.24
C GLU A 243 -12.34 -28.52 -9.18
N GLN A 244 -11.00 -28.51 -9.10
CA GLN A 244 -10.16 -29.43 -9.87
C GLN A 244 -10.40 -30.89 -9.47
N SER A 245 -10.51 -31.19 -8.18
CA SER A 245 -10.88 -32.54 -7.71
C SER A 245 -12.28 -32.95 -8.18
N ALA A 246 -13.26 -32.05 -8.09
CA ALA A 246 -14.63 -32.35 -8.52
C ALA A 246 -14.75 -32.58 -10.04
N LYS A 247 -13.89 -31.96 -10.86
CA LYS A 247 -13.83 -32.23 -12.30
C LYS A 247 -13.26 -33.63 -12.59
N GLY A 248 -12.29 -34.08 -11.81
CA GLY A 248 -11.72 -35.42 -11.92
C GLY A 248 -12.74 -36.52 -11.62
N GLU A 249 -13.57 -36.34 -10.57
CA GLU A 249 -14.62 -37.29 -10.22
C GLU A 249 -15.69 -37.42 -11.30
N ARG A 250 -16.13 -36.30 -11.91
CA ARG A 250 -17.10 -36.34 -13.02
C ARG A 250 -16.53 -36.99 -14.29
N ALA A 251 -15.23 -36.85 -14.53
CA ALA A 251 -14.57 -37.46 -15.69
C ALA A 251 -14.39 -38.97 -15.53
N PHE A 252 -14.42 -39.48 -14.29
CA PHE A 252 -14.25 -40.90 -13.98
C PHE A 252 -15.56 -41.61 -13.66
N ASP A 253 -16.73 -41.01 -13.89
CA ASP A 253 -18.00 -41.71 -13.63
C ASP A 253 -18.21 -42.85 -14.64
N PRO A 254 -17.98 -44.13 -14.24
CA PRO A 254 -18.01 -45.25 -15.16
C PRO A 254 -19.44 -45.65 -15.55
N SER A 255 -20.46 -45.00 -14.96
CA SER A 255 -21.86 -45.24 -15.29
C SER A 255 -22.30 -44.63 -16.63
N LEU A 256 -21.44 -43.82 -17.26
CA LEU A 256 -21.69 -43.24 -18.59
C LEU A 256 -21.17 -44.10 -19.76
N ASP A 257 -20.42 -45.19 -19.51
CA ASP A 257 -19.84 -46.05 -20.55
C ASP A 257 -20.64 -47.33 -20.86
N THR A 258 -21.83 -47.52 -20.28
CA THR A 258 -22.71 -48.64 -20.63
C THR A 258 -23.81 -48.19 -21.59
N GLN A 259 -23.53 -48.23 -22.91
CA GLN A 259 -24.54 -48.44 -23.95
C GLN A 259 -23.93 -49.01 -25.23
#